data_AF-A0A8T4MMC4-F1
#
_entry.id   AF-A0A8T4MMC4-F1
#
_cell.length_a   1.000
_cell.length_b   1.000
_cell.length_c   1.000
_cell.angle_alpha   90.00
_cell.angle_beta   90.00
_cell.angle_gamma   90.00
#
_symmetry.space_group_name_H-M   'P 1'
#
loop_
_entity.id
_entity.type
_entity.pdbx_description
1 polymer ?
#
loop_
_entity_poly.entity_id
_entity_poly.type
_entity_poly.pdbx_seq_one_letter_code
_entity_poly.pdbx_strand_id
1 'polypeptide(L)'
;MAIRKVQLTMEELSLLGVLGRGRIPWIRRKSFSDRSRLAEREYAYNMSLSNKYSFKDGGMKGKPDYQLIADEINRVYHLGNNVRDRYSVRNALYKYRKKLGV
;
A
#
# COMPACT_ATOMS: atom_id res chain seq x y z
N MET A 1 39.88 12.95 10.00
CA MET A 1 38.64 12.14 9.92
C MET A 1 37.83 12.64 8.73
N ALA A 2 37.66 11.83 7.68
CA ALA A 2 36.87 12.22 6.51
C ALA A 2 35.38 11.98 6.80
N ILE A 3 34.59 13.06 6.83
CA ILE A 3 33.12 12.97 6.91
C ILE A 3 32.63 12.50 5.53
N ARG A 4 32.24 11.22 5.41
CA ARG A 4 31.55 10.72 4.22
C ARG A 4 30.18 11.41 4.15
N LYS A 5 29.99 12.27 3.14
CA LYS A 5 28.66 12.75 2.79
C LYS A 5 27.84 11.54 2.33
N VAL A 6 26.83 11.17 3.11
CA VAL A 6 25.87 10.14 2.70
C VAL A 6 24.97 10.79 1.66
N GLN A 7 25.14 10.42 0.40
CA GLN A 7 24.31 10.91 -0.68
C GLN A 7 23.06 10.03 -0.75
N LEU A 8 21.93 10.60 -0.33
CA LEU A 8 20.66 9.90 -0.34
C LEU A 8 20.15 9.75 -1.78
N THR A 9 19.57 8.58 -2.04
CA THR A 9 18.87 8.32 -3.30
C THR A 9 17.55 9.11 -3.36
N MET A 10 17.01 9.31 -4.56
CA MET A 10 15.71 9.96 -4.76
C MET A 10 14.56 9.22 -4.05
N GLU A 11 14.68 7.90 -3.89
CA GLU A 11 13.70 7.10 -3.18
C GLU A 11 13.71 7.37 -1.67
N GLU A 12 14.90 7.49 -1.08
CA GLU A 12 15.09 7.82 0.34
C GLU A 12 14.63 9.26 0.64
N LEU A 13 14.94 10.21 -0.24
CA LEU A 13 14.44 11.59 -0.13
C LEU A 13 12.91 11.64 -0.19
N SER A 14 12.29 10.83 -1.05
CA SER A 14 10.83 10.72 -1.14
C SER A 14 10.23 10.13 0.14
N LEU A 15 10.86 9.09 0.71
CA LEU A 15 10.45 8.49 1.98
C LEU A 15 10.54 9.49 3.14
N LEU A 16 11.64 10.23 3.23
CA LEU A 16 11.83 11.28 4.23
C LEU A 16 10.79 12.40 4.09
N GLY A 17 10.45 12.81 2.87
CA GLY A 17 9.40 13.79 2.62
C GLY A 17 7.98 13.30 2.96
N VAL A 18 7.74 11.98 2.98
CA VAL A 18 6.47 11.38 3.43
C VAL A 18 6.42 11.35 4.96
N LEU A 19 7.51 10.92 5.60
CA LEU A 19 7.65 10.88 7.06
C LEU A 19 7.61 12.27 7.67
N GLY A 20 8.28 13.26 7.06
CA GLY A 20 8.27 14.66 7.51
C GLY A 20 6.89 15.33 7.42
N ARG A 21 5.94 14.73 6.70
CA ARG A 21 4.52 15.15 6.66
C ARG A 21 3.64 14.35 7.63
N GLY A 22 4.23 13.55 8.52
CA GLY A 22 3.52 12.68 9.45
C GLY A 22 2.77 11.53 8.78
N ARG A 23 3.10 11.18 7.52
CA ARG A 23 2.42 10.10 6.79
C ARG A 23 3.25 8.83 6.83
N ILE A 24 2.56 7.69 6.89
CA ILE A 24 3.21 6.38 6.85
C ILE A 24 3.31 5.91 5.38
N PRO A 25 4.52 5.68 4.84
CA PRO A 25 4.71 5.23 3.46
C PRO A 25 4.14 3.83 3.25
N TRP A 26 3.85 3.48 1.98
CA TRP A 26 3.45 2.12 1.61
C TRP A 26 4.63 1.17 1.77
N ILE A 27 4.43 0.10 2.54
CA ILE A 27 5.48 -0.88 2.83
C ILE A 27 5.85 -1.58 1.52
N ARG A 28 7.09 -1.38 1.10
CA ARG A 28 7.71 -2.04 -0.05
C ARG A 28 8.31 -3.36 0.40
N ARG A 29 8.47 -4.30 -0.53
CA ARG A 29 9.20 -5.54 -0.28
C ARG A 29 10.63 -5.17 0.13
N LYS A 30 11.03 -5.51 1.36
CA LYS A 30 12.32 -5.10 1.95
C LYS A 30 13.51 -5.93 1.44
N SER A 31 13.28 -7.15 0.95
CA SER A 31 14.32 -8.03 0.37
C SER A 31 13.70 -9.16 -0.43
N PHE A 32 14.44 -9.69 -1.42
CA PHE A 32 14.10 -10.91 -2.16
C PHE A 32 14.04 -12.16 -1.25
N SER A 33 14.73 -12.12 -0.11
CA SER A 33 14.72 -13.19 0.90
C SER A 33 13.48 -13.18 1.79
N ASP A 34 12.80 -12.03 1.91
CA ASP A 34 11.58 -11.87 2.73
C ASP A 34 10.35 -12.21 1.86
N ARG A 35 10.33 -13.45 1.35
CA ARG A 35 9.28 -13.97 0.46
C ARG A 35 7.89 -13.94 1.10
N SER A 36 7.83 -13.93 2.43
CA SER A 36 6.61 -14.11 3.23
C SER A 36 5.74 -12.86 3.32
N ARG A 37 6.26 -11.65 3.03
CA ARG A 37 5.46 -10.42 3.03
C ARG A 37 5.35 -9.84 1.63
N LEU A 38 4.17 -9.98 1.03
CA LEU A 38 3.80 -9.22 -0.17
C LEU A 38 3.97 -7.73 0.10
N ALA A 39 4.35 -6.96 -0.92
CA ALA A 39 4.32 -5.50 -0.80
C ALA A 39 2.88 -5.08 -0.47
N GLU A 40 2.69 -4.11 0.42
CA GLU A 40 1.37 -3.72 0.92
C GLU A 40 0.39 -3.36 -0.22
N ARG A 41 0.91 -2.77 -1.31
CA ARG A 41 0.14 -2.45 -2.52
C ARG A 41 -0.25 -3.67 -3.35
N GLU A 42 0.61 -4.67 -3.42
CA GLU A 42 0.36 -5.93 -4.11
C GLU A 42 -0.67 -6.76 -3.35
N TYR A 43 -0.57 -6.78 -2.02
CA TYR A 43 -1.59 -7.37 -1.15
C TYR A 43 -2.96 -6.71 -1.35
N ALA A 44 -3.00 -5.36 -1.36
CA ALA A 44 -4.21 -4.60 -1.68
C ALA A 44 -4.79 -4.97 -3.05
N TYR A 45 -3.93 -5.11 -4.06
CA TYR A 45 -4.34 -5.48 -5.42
C TYR A 45 -4.95 -6.87 -5.48
N ASN A 46 -4.31 -7.87 -4.87
CA ASN A 46 -4.81 -9.23 -4.81
C ASN A 46 -6.18 -9.30 -4.10
N MET A 47 -6.36 -8.55 -3.00
CA MET A 47 -7.67 -8.43 -2.36
C MET A 47 -8.72 -7.83 -3.29
N SER A 48 -8.35 -6.80 -4.07
CA SER A 48 -9.28 -6.16 -5.02
C SER A 48 -9.77 -7.08 -6.14
N LEU A 49 -9.08 -8.20 -6.38
CA LEU A 49 -9.48 -9.23 -7.35
C LEU A 49 -10.38 -10.30 -6.74
N SER A 50 -10.46 -10.39 -5.40
CA SER A 50 -11.24 -11.40 -4.71
C SER A 50 -12.67 -10.93 -4.46
N ASN A 51 -13.63 -11.81 -4.73
CA ASN A 51 -15.06 -11.58 -4.45
C ASN A 51 -15.35 -11.40 -2.95
N LYS A 52 -14.42 -11.80 -2.07
CA LYS A 52 -14.53 -11.58 -0.62
C LYS A 52 -14.46 -10.09 -0.27
N TYR A 53 -13.72 -9.31 -1.04
CA TYR A 53 -13.49 -7.88 -0.82
C TYR A 53 -14.21 -7.01 -1.85
N SER A 54 -15.34 -7.50 -2.35
CA SER A 54 -16.23 -6.74 -3.24
C SER A 54 -17.60 -6.56 -2.62
N PHE A 55 -18.32 -5.52 -3.06
CA PHE A 55 -19.71 -5.35 -2.68
C PHE A 55 -20.53 -6.55 -3.17
N LYS A 56 -21.29 -7.16 -2.25
CA LYS A 56 -22.11 -8.33 -2.54
C LYS A 56 -23.42 -7.96 -3.24
N ASP A 57 -23.98 -6.80 -2.88
CA ASP A 57 -25.29 -6.33 -3.32
C ASP A 57 -25.29 -4.84 -3.68
N GLY A 58 -26.37 -4.39 -4.33
CA GLY A 58 -26.58 -2.99 -4.73
C GLY A 58 -25.85 -2.58 -6.03
N GLY A 59 -25.92 -1.28 -6.36
CA GLY A 59 -25.36 -0.72 -7.61
C GLY A 59 -23.83 -0.77 -7.74
N MET A 60 -23.13 -1.18 -6.67
CA MET A 60 -21.68 -1.40 -6.68
C MET A 60 -21.30 -2.88 -6.69
N LYS A 61 -22.27 -3.79 -6.84
CA LYS A 61 -22.03 -5.24 -6.84
C LYS A 61 -20.85 -5.63 -7.75
N GLY A 62 -19.95 -6.45 -7.23
CA GLY A 62 -18.75 -6.91 -7.92
C GLY A 62 -17.62 -5.88 -8.02
N LYS A 63 -17.82 -4.63 -7.59
CA LYS A 63 -16.73 -3.66 -7.47
C LYS A 63 -15.96 -3.89 -6.15
N PRO A 64 -14.64 -3.61 -6.13
CA PRO A 64 -13.86 -3.73 -4.90
C PRO A 64 -14.36 -2.77 -3.81
N ASP A 65 -14.56 -3.29 -2.61
CA ASP A 65 -14.84 -2.50 -1.42
C ASP A 65 -13.52 -2.01 -0.82
N TYR A 66 -13.14 -0.79 -1.17
CA TYR A 66 -11.89 -0.19 -0.70
C TYR A 66 -11.85 0.05 0.81
N GLN A 67 -12.99 0.13 1.49
CA GLN A 67 -13.01 0.27 2.93
C GLN A 67 -12.63 -1.06 3.58
N LEU A 68 -13.26 -2.15 3.15
CA LEU A 68 -12.95 -3.49 3.65
C LEU A 68 -11.48 -3.88 3.38
N ILE A 69 -10.96 -3.49 2.20
CA ILE A 69 -9.55 -3.66 1.85
C ILE A 69 -8.64 -2.84 2.79
N ALA A 70 -9.01 -1.60 3.12
CA ALA A 70 -8.23 -0.75 4.02
C ALA A 70 -8.16 -1.34 5.43
N ASP A 71 -9.29 -1.83 5.95
CA ASP A 71 -9.38 -2.44 7.28
C ASP A 71 -8.49 -3.69 7.38
N GLU A 72 -8.50 -4.53 6.35
CA GLU A 72 -7.65 -5.72 6.29
C GLU A 72 -6.15 -5.38 6.18
N ILE A 73 -5.80 -4.33 5.42
CA ILE A 73 -4.41 -3.84 5.35
C ILE A 73 -3.97 -3.31 6.72
N ASN A 74 -4.80 -2.51 7.37
CA ASN A 74 -4.51 -1.97 8.69
C ASN A 74 -4.30 -3.08 9.71
N ARG A 75 -5.13 -4.13 9.68
CA ARG A 75 -4.99 -5.32 10.52
C ARG A 75 -3.67 -6.05 10.31
N VAL A 76 -3.30 -6.32 9.06
CA VAL A 76 -2.13 -7.15 8.73
C VAL A 76 -0.81 -6.39 8.82
N TYR A 77 -0.77 -5.13 8.37
CA TYR A 77 0.47 -4.36 8.21
C TYR A 77 0.66 -3.27 9.27
N HIS A 78 -0.41 -2.79 9.89
CA HIS A 78 -0.36 -1.65 10.81
C HIS A 78 -0.85 -2.01 12.22
N LEU A 79 -0.87 -3.30 12.56
CA LEU A 79 -1.28 -3.81 13.88
C LEU A 79 -2.70 -3.35 14.29
N GLY A 80 -3.60 -3.17 13.32
CA GLY A 80 -4.95 -2.66 13.53
C GLY A 80 -5.06 -1.14 13.61
N ASN A 81 -3.96 -0.39 13.55
CA ASN A 81 -4.02 1.07 13.53
C ASN A 81 -4.59 1.59 12.20
N ASN A 82 -5.41 2.64 12.28
CA ASN A 82 -6.06 3.23 11.12
C ASN A 82 -5.08 4.11 10.31
N VAL A 83 -4.19 3.46 9.56
CA VAL A 83 -3.14 4.09 8.75
C VAL A 83 -3.57 4.28 7.30
N ARG A 84 -4.37 3.35 6.77
CA ARG A 84 -4.95 3.39 5.43
C ARG A 84 -6.43 3.64 5.50
N ASP A 85 -6.89 4.54 4.65
CA ASP A 85 -8.30 4.77 4.37
C ASP A 85 -8.66 4.28 2.95
N ARG A 86 -9.97 4.23 2.67
CA ARG A 86 -10.51 3.85 1.36
C ARG A 86 -9.94 4.66 0.17
N TYR A 87 -9.65 5.95 0.36
CA TYR A 87 -9.15 6.83 -0.69
C TYR A 87 -7.68 6.54 -0.99
N SER A 88 -6.89 6.31 0.06
CA SER A 88 -5.49 5.90 -0.02
C SER A 88 -5.37 4.56 -0.75
N VAL A 89 -6.22 3.59 -0.40
CA VAL A 89 -6.29 2.29 -1.09
C VAL A 89 -6.68 2.45 -2.55
N ARG A 90 -7.76 3.18 -2.87
CA ARG A 90 -8.20 3.43 -4.25
C ARG A 90 -7.07 4.04 -5.10
N ASN A 91 -6.40 5.07 -4.57
CA ASN A 91 -5.32 5.75 -5.26
C ASN A 91 -4.09 4.85 -5.46
N ALA A 92 -3.77 4.03 -4.45
CA ALA A 92 -2.67 3.07 -4.55
C ALA A 92 -2.96 2.00 -5.60
N LEU A 93 -4.19 1.46 -5.64
CA LEU A 93 -4.64 0.48 -6.61
C LEU A 93 -4.62 1.04 -8.03
N TYR A 94 -5.11 2.27 -8.23
CA TYR A 94 -5.06 2.93 -9.53
C TYR A 94 -3.62 3.05 -10.05
N LYS A 95 -2.70 3.52 -9.20
CA LYS A 95 -1.26 3.61 -9.55
C LYS A 95 -0.64 2.25 -9.83
N TYR A 96 -1.05 1.22 -9.07
CA TYR A 96 -0.54 -0.13 -9.23
C TYR A 96 -1.02 -0.79 -10.53
N ARG A 97 -2.31 -0.66 -10.86
CA ARG A 97 -2.89 -1.11 -12.13
C ARG A 97 -2.21 -0.46 -13.34
N LYS A 98 -2.04 0.87 -13.29
CA LYS A 98 -1.27 1.60 -14.30
C LYS A 98 0.17 1.10 -14.45
N LYS A 99 0.83 0.72 -13.36
CA LYS A 99 2.17 0.12 -13.40
C LYS A 99 2.17 -1.26 -14.06
N LEU A 100 1.11 -2.04 -13.86
CA LEU A 100 0.92 -3.35 -14.47
C LEU A 100 0.45 -3.30 -15.93
N GLY A 101 0.05 -2.13 -16.43
CA GLY A 101 -0.49 -1.97 -17.80
C GLY A 101 -1.95 -2.40 -17.95
N VAL A 102 -2.70 -2.42 -16.85
CA VAL A 102 -4.13 -2.80 -16.78
C VAL A 102 -5.01 -1.63 -16.39
#